data_AF-A0A1L7UYQ2-F1
#
_entry.id   AF-A0A1L7UYQ2-F1
#
_cell.length_a   1.000
_cell.length_b   1.000
_cell.length_c   1.000
_cell.angle_alpha   90.00
_cell.angle_beta   90.00
_cell.angle_gamma   90.00
#
_symmetry.space_group_name_H-M   'P 1'
#
loop_
_entity.id
_entity.type
_entity.pdbx_description
1 polymer ?
#
loop_
_entity_poly.entity_id
_entity_poly.type
_entity_poly.pdbx_seq_one_letter_code
_entity_poly.pdbx_strand_id
1 'polypeptide(L)' 'MPEACFPDYQLSGKALQTWLQRRFKDDTIVVESKDGQYVFTLPEGQELTEDDEQDICELRTKKKKK' A
#
# COMPACT_ATOMS: atom_id res chain seq x y z
N MET A 1 -15.03 8.97 1.19
CA MET A 1 -13.69 8.37 1.36
C MET A 1 -13.74 6.90 0.95
N PRO A 2 -13.20 6.52 -0.21
CA PRO A 2 -13.09 5.12 -0.60
C PRO A 2 -12.06 4.41 0.28
N GLU A 3 -12.48 3.36 0.98
CA GLU A 3 -11.59 2.48 1.74
C GLU A 3 -11.04 1.41 0.79
N ALA A 4 -9.73 1.38 0.60
CA ALA A 4 -9.06 0.35 -0.18
C ALA A 4 -8.51 -0.72 0.76
N CYS A 5 -8.75 -1.99 0.42
CA CYS A 5 -8.29 -3.13 1.22
C CYS A 5 -7.36 -4.00 0.37
N PHE A 6 -6.12 -4.12 0.80
CA PHE A 6 -5.12 -5.00 0.19
C PHE A 6 -4.87 -6.21 1.09
N PRO A 7 -4.89 -7.44 0.54
CA PRO A 7 -4.52 -8.60 1.32
C PRO A 7 -3.05 -8.51 1.78
N ASP A 8 -2.74 -8.93 3.00
CA ASP A 8 -1.41 -8.85 3.64
C ASP A 8 -0.45 -9.90 3.03
N TYR A 9 -0.13 -9.72 1.74
CA TYR A 9 0.78 -10.58 1.01
C TYR A 9 2.22 -10.15 1.26
N GLN A 10 2.79 -10.50 2.41
CA GLN A 10 4.23 -10.44 2.75
C GLN A 10 4.93 -9.06 2.67
N LEU A 11 4.23 -8.00 2.29
CA LEU A 11 4.71 -6.63 2.30
C LEU A 11 4.56 -6.07 3.72
N SER A 12 5.49 -5.26 4.21
CA SER A 12 5.28 -4.59 5.50
C SER A 12 4.34 -3.39 5.31
N GLY A 13 3.30 -3.25 6.12
CA GLY A 13 2.37 -2.11 6.06
C GLY A 13 3.07 -0.75 6.07
N LYS A 14 4.19 -0.62 6.80
CA LYS A 14 5.03 0.59 6.79
C LYS A 14 5.67 0.88 5.42
N ALA A 15 6.06 -0.15 4.67
CA ALA A 15 6.60 0.00 3.31
C ALA A 15 5.49 0.40 2.34
N LEU A 16 4.30 -0.19 2.46
CA LEU A 16 3.12 0.21 1.70
C LEU A 16 2.77 1.67 1.97
N GLN A 17 2.74 2.06 3.24
CA GLN A 17 2.45 3.44 3.66
C GLN A 17 3.45 4.42 3.06
N THR A 18 4.76 4.17 3.24
CA THR A 18 5.80 5.07 2.69
C THR A 18 5.72 5.17 1.18
N TRP A 19 5.38 4.08 0.50
CA TRP A 19 5.20 4.07 -0.94
C TRP A 19 3.98 4.88 -1.37
N LEU A 20 2.82 4.66 -0.74
CA LEU A 20 1.59 5.42 -0.99
C LEU A 20 1.81 6.91 -0.75
N GLN A 21 2.41 7.29 0.39
CA GLN A 21 2.72 8.68 0.71
C GLN A 21 3.62 9.32 -0.36
N ARG A 22 4.61 8.60 -0.91
CA ARG A 22 5.46 9.10 -2.00
C ARG A 22 4.75 9.17 -3.34
N ARG A 23 3.95 8.17 -3.66
CA ARG A 23 3.21 8.04 -4.93
C ARG A 23 2.17 9.15 -5.06
N PHE A 24 1.41 9.35 -3.98
CA PHE A 24 0.33 10.32 -3.90
C PHE A 24 0.80 11.70 -3.41
N LYS A 25 2.05 11.82 -2.93
CA LYS A 25 2.58 13.02 -2.24
C LYS A 25 1.66 13.48 -1.09
N ASP A 26 1.05 12.50 -0.44
CA ASP A 26 0.02 12.70 0.57
C ASP A 26 0.44 11.97 1.85
N ASP A 27 0.95 12.74 2.82
CA ASP A 27 1.36 12.21 4.12
C ASP A 27 0.15 11.79 4.98
N THR A 28 -1.07 12.12 4.56
CA THR A 28 -2.34 11.74 5.20
C THR A 28 -2.66 10.26 5.05
N ILE A 29 -2.00 9.55 4.11
CA ILE A 29 -2.25 8.14 3.87
C ILE A 29 -1.66 7.30 5.01
N VAL A 30 -2.54 6.54 5.66
CA VAL A 30 -2.20 5.62 6.74
C VAL A 30 -2.60 4.22 6.33
N VAL A 31 -1.68 3.28 6.50
CA VAL A 31 -1.92 1.85 6.28
C VAL A 31 -2.02 1.17 7.64
N GLU A 32 -3.18 0.55 7.88
CA GLU A 32 -3.45 -0.26 9.06
C GLU A 32 -3.54 -1.74 8.68
N SER A 33 -2.92 -2.62 9.46
CA SER A 33 -3.11 -4.07 9.30
C SER A 33 -4.25 -4.55 10.19
N LYS A 34 -5.33 -5.04 9.59
CA LYS A 34 -6.51 -5.59 10.27
C LYS A 34 -6.81 -6.98 9.73
N ASP A 35 -6.86 -7.98 10.60
CA ASP A 35 -7.18 -9.39 10.24
C ASP A 35 -6.34 -9.98 9.09
N GLY A 36 -5.05 -9.60 8.99
CA GLY A 36 -4.19 -10.07 7.89
C GLY A 36 -4.55 -9.42 6.55
N GLN A 37 -5.10 -8.21 6.58
CA GLN A 37 -5.30 -7.33 5.44
C GLN A 37 -4.81 -5.93 5.78
N TYR A 38 -4.18 -5.26 4.83
CA TYR A 38 -3.85 -3.86 4.90
C TYR A 38 -5.04 -3.02 4.45
N VAL A 39 -5.58 -2.22 5.36
CA VAL A 39 -6.64 -1.24 5.14
C VAL A 39 -6.00 0.13 5.09
N PHE A 40 -6.31 0.91 4.06
CA PHE A 40 -5.87 2.30 3.97
C PHE A 40 -6.90 3.16 3.26
N THR A 41 -6.87 4.44 3.60
CA THR A 41 -7.73 5.45 3.00
C THR A 41 -6.95 6.18 1.92
N LEU A 42 -7.42 6.10 0.68
CA LEU A 42 -6.92 6.93 -0.41
C LEU A 42 -7.72 8.24 -0.44
N PRO A 43 -7.09 9.36 -0.83
CA PRO A 43 -7.80 10.60 -1.06
C PRO A 43 -8.87 10.43 -2.16
N GLU A 44 -9.93 11.23 -2.08
CA GLU A 44 -11.10 11.08 -2.94
C GLU A 44 -10.73 11.30 -4.42
N GLY A 45 -11.01 10.30 -5.26
CA GLY A 45 -10.62 10.29 -6.68
C GLY A 45 -9.28 9.62 -6.99
N GLN A 46 -8.61 9.04 -5.99
CA GLN A 46 -7.43 8.20 -6.19
C GLN A 46 -7.77 6.73 -5.94
N GLU A 47 -7.45 5.91 -6.93
CA GLU A 47 -7.59 4.46 -6.90
C GLU A 47 -6.22 3.85 -7.22
N LEU A 48 -5.96 2.67 -6.67
CA LEU A 48 -4.80 1.90 -7.09
C LEU A 48 -5.07 1.31 -8.46
N THR A 49 -4.19 1.63 -9.40
CA THR A 49 -4.20 1.03 -10.73
C THR A 49 -3.39 -0.25 -10.74
N GLU A 50 -3.57 -1.09 -11.77
CA GLU A 50 -2.79 -2.31 -11.97
C GLU A 50 -1.27 -2.05 -11.98
N ASP A 51 -0.85 -0.86 -12.42
CA ASP A 51 0.55 -0.41 -12.41
C ASP A 51 1.08 -0.24 -10.97
N ASP A 52 0.24 0.32 -10.10
CA ASP A 52 0.55 0.50 -8.69
C ASP A 52 0.60 -0.85 -7.97
N GLU A 53 -0.30 -1.78 -8.29
CA GLU A 53 -0.24 -3.16 -7.80
C GLU A 53 1.08 -3.85 -8.21
N GLN A 54 1.56 -3.57 -9.42
CA GLN A 54 2.83 -4.12 -9.93
C GLN A 54 4.03 -3.54 -9.18
N ASP A 55 4.07 -2.23 -8.92
CA ASP A 55 5.15 -1.58 -8.16
C ASP A 55 5.17 -2.04 -6.69
N ILE A 56 3.98 -2.19 -6.08
CA ILE A 56 3.80 -2.80 -4.75
C ILE A 56 4.26 -4.28 -4.78
N CYS A 57 4.02 -5.00 -5.88
CA CYS A 57 4.51 -6.36 -6.10
C CYS A 57 6.05 -6.41 -6.28
N GLU A 58 6.67 -5.37 -6.82
CA GLU A 58 8.13 -5.27 -6.85
C GLU A 58 8.72 -4.97 -5.46
N LEU A 59 8.06 -4.11 -4.67
CA LEU A 59 8.46 -3.78 -3.31
C LEU A 59 8.49 -5.01 -2.39
N ARG A 60 7.53 -5.94 -2.52
CA ARG A 60 7.55 -7.22 -1.77
C ARG A 60 8.73 -8.10 -2.18
N THR A 61 9.10 -8.11 -3.47
CA THR A 61 10.07 -9.06 -4.01
C THR A 61 11.51 -8.70 -3.59
N LYS A 62 11.76 -7.42 -3.30
CA LYS A 62 13.05 -6.93 -2.77
C LYS A 62 13.40 -7.43 -1.36
N LYS A 63 12.50 -8.11 -0.64
CA LYS A 63 12.81 -8.71 0.68
C LYS A 63 13.51 -10.08 0.66
N LYS A 64 13.84 -10.65 -0.51
CA LYS A 64 14.68 -11.86 -0.59
C LYS A 64 16.16 -11.52 -0.79
N LYS A 65 16.85 -11.17 0.29
CA LYS A 65 18.30 -11.43 0.45
C LYS A 65 18.72 -11.21 1.91
N LYS A 66 18.57 -12.26 2.73
CA LYS A 66 19.51 -12.53 3.82
C LYS A 66 19.56 -14.02 4.09
#